data_AF-A0A1L7BDX4-F1
#
_entry.id   AF-A0A1L7BDX4-F1
#
_cell.length_a   1.000
_cell.length_b   1.000
_cell.length_c   1.000
_cell.angle_alpha   90.00
_cell.angle_beta   90.00
_cell.angle_gamma   90.00
#
_symmetry.space_group_name_H-M   'P 1'
#
loop_
_entity.id
_entity.type
_entity.pdbx_description
1 polymer ?
#
loop_
_entity_poly.entity_id
_entity_poly.type
_entity_poly.pdbx_seq_one_letter_code
_entity_poly.pdbx_strand_id
1 'polypeptide(L)'
;MEKEDKLKNILELKKKLEKELVKTGKKKKEKIKNNPKSGKDIKKLKEKLIKKANISKEDSYTIFDINKQDYDASIEEIINTLRKFSITDKIFLALINILEGNFDEASKFLNQNTVISKYNLLLTKLYKKQNISNEIVEFIKNNTHSIYPYLLLLEYYIANGLSKNFSKILSQLSNIDSFFKIILDAYMGNQIDTNTLKNIIKTKVFPSLTLFFIKKKNFESENTKSFCLNTNYSLIEGKIPPNRPYCIKSVFANTAWALLNGREINLNNLKRFEKTPEYNLFFGFFYYNNNLFEKSKIFFSKFENQVEKYEIKLFFKKETFVGLKQFYYIPRGYQKKLSGNIFDIIHQNPEYDFYVEYFDPEVVRLLFSEKHCKLIYGD
;
A
#
# COMPACT_ATOMS: atom_id res chain seq x y z
N MET A 1 -20.07 -13.85 28.57
CA MET A 1 -19.71 -13.56 29.99
C MET A 1 -18.75 -14.60 30.59
N GLU A 2 -18.92 -15.92 30.44
CA GLU A 2 -18.05 -16.92 31.08
C GLU A 2 -16.55 -16.95 30.67
N LYS A 3 -16.16 -16.36 29.52
CA LYS A 3 -14.74 -16.35 29.09
C LYS A 3 -13.89 -15.26 29.76
N GLU A 4 -14.49 -14.15 30.17
CA GLU A 4 -13.78 -13.06 30.85
C GLU A 4 -13.53 -13.40 32.33
N ASP A 5 -14.49 -14.06 32.99
CA ASP A 5 -14.31 -14.55 34.36
C ASP A 5 -13.25 -15.65 34.45
N LYS A 6 -13.16 -16.53 33.44
CA LYS A 6 -12.08 -17.53 33.34
C LYS A 6 -10.71 -16.86 33.19
N LEU A 7 -10.59 -15.80 32.40
CA LEU A 7 -9.33 -15.07 32.22
C LEU A 7 -8.92 -14.33 33.50
N LYS A 8 -9.90 -13.74 34.22
CA LYS A 8 -9.70 -13.06 35.50
C LYS A 8 -9.25 -14.06 36.59
N ASN A 9 -9.88 -15.23 36.64
CA ASN A 9 -9.50 -16.31 37.56
C ASN A 9 -8.09 -16.85 37.28
N ILE A 10 -7.70 -17.00 36.01
CA ILE A 10 -6.34 -17.43 35.63
C ILE A 10 -5.28 -16.39 36.06
N LEU A 11 -5.58 -15.10 35.93
CA LEU A 11 -4.67 -14.02 36.35
C LEU A 11 -4.54 -13.95 37.87
N GLU A 12 -5.61 -14.21 38.62
CA GLU A 12 -5.56 -14.29 40.08
C GLU A 12 -4.82 -15.54 40.58
N LEU A 13 -5.03 -16.71 39.95
CA LEU A 13 -4.28 -17.94 40.20
C LEU A 13 -2.78 -17.73 39.96
N LYS A 14 -2.41 -17.05 38.87
CA LYS A 14 -1.02 -16.71 38.57
C LYS A 14 -0.39 -15.83 39.65
N LYS A 15 -1.11 -14.82 40.14
CA LYS A 15 -0.64 -13.94 41.24
C LYS A 15 -0.53 -14.68 42.57
N LYS A 16 -1.41 -15.63 42.86
CA LYS A 16 -1.34 -16.46 44.08
C LYS A 16 -0.15 -17.41 44.03
N LEU A 17 0.08 -18.09 42.90
CA LEU A 17 1.24 -18.95 42.68
C LEU A 17 2.57 -18.19 42.79
N GLU A 18 2.63 -16.97 42.25
CA GLU A 18 3.83 -16.11 42.38
C GLU A 18 4.11 -15.69 43.84
N LYS A 19 3.07 -15.46 44.65
CA LYS A 19 3.22 -15.15 46.09
C LYS A 19 3.67 -16.38 46.89
N GLU A 20 3.17 -17.57 46.56
CA GLU A 20 3.58 -18.82 47.21
C GLU A 20 5.02 -19.19 46.87
N LEU A 21 5.44 -19.05 45.61
CA LEU A 21 6.83 -19.31 45.19
C LEU A 21 7.87 -18.40 45.86
N VAL A 22 7.47 -17.18 46.25
CA VAL A 22 8.29 -16.26 47.04
C VAL A 22 8.32 -16.66 48.53
N LYS A 23 7.22 -17.18 49.08
CA LYS A 23 7.16 -17.68 50.46
C LYS A 23 7.94 -18.98 50.65
N THR A 24 7.94 -19.88 49.66
CA THR A 24 8.67 -21.16 49.71
C THR A 24 10.17 -21.03 49.39
N GLY A 25 10.71 -19.81 49.32
CA GLY A 25 12.14 -19.57 49.09
C GLY A 25 12.66 -19.90 47.69
N LYS A 26 11.81 -20.35 46.76
CA LYS A 26 12.18 -20.72 45.37
C LYS A 26 12.32 -19.51 44.44
N LYS A 27 12.05 -18.29 44.92
CA LYS A 27 12.23 -17.03 44.18
C LYS A 27 12.74 -15.92 45.11
N LYS A 28 13.90 -15.32 44.84
CA LYS A 28 14.42 -14.16 45.60
C LYS A 28 13.52 -12.94 45.38
N LYS A 29 13.23 -12.16 46.45
CA LYS A 29 12.52 -10.88 46.40
C LYS A 29 13.28 -9.90 45.48
N GLU A 30 12.82 -9.71 44.26
CA GLU A 30 13.23 -8.56 43.47
C GLU A 30 12.59 -7.30 44.07
N LYS A 31 13.43 -6.31 44.41
CA LYS A 31 12.96 -4.95 44.70
C LYS A 31 12.16 -4.47 43.49
N ILE A 32 10.92 -4.05 43.74
CA ILE A 32 10.07 -3.37 42.75
C ILE A 32 10.76 -2.04 42.41
N LYS A 33 11.64 -2.07 41.41
CA LYS A 33 11.96 -0.89 40.61
C LYS A 33 10.86 -0.81 39.56
N ASN A 34 10.00 0.19 39.68
CA ASN A 34 9.17 0.68 38.57
C ASN A 34 10.11 1.09 37.43
N ASN A 35 10.42 0.15 36.55
CA ASN A 35 11.11 0.37 35.31
C ASN A 35 10.11 0.14 34.18
N PRO A 36 9.85 1.13 33.31
CA PRO A 36 9.07 0.92 32.09
C PRO A 36 9.92 0.07 31.14
N LYS A 37 9.81 -1.26 31.26
CA LYS A 37 10.46 -2.22 30.36
C LYS A 37 9.83 -2.28 28.95
N SER A 38 8.86 -1.43 28.63
CA SER A 38 8.35 -1.29 27.25
C SER A 38 9.16 -0.28 26.40
N GLY A 39 9.88 0.67 27.01
CA GLY A 39 10.58 1.73 26.27
C GLY A 39 11.99 1.36 25.78
N LYS A 40 12.71 0.50 26.52
CA LYS A 40 14.12 0.15 26.20
C LYS A 40 14.26 -0.88 25.08
N ASP A 41 13.30 -1.78 24.91
CA ASP A 41 13.30 -2.73 23.78
C ASP A 41 12.85 -2.04 22.48
N ILE A 42 11.93 -1.07 22.58
CA ILE A 42 11.54 -0.19 21.47
C ILE A 42 12.68 0.79 21.12
N LYS A 43 13.42 1.33 22.11
CA LYS A 43 14.63 2.14 21.86
C LYS A 43 15.77 1.32 21.27
N LYS A 44 16.01 0.07 21.70
CA LYS A 44 17.00 -0.83 21.08
C LYS A 44 16.62 -1.25 19.66
N LEU A 45 15.32 -1.33 19.34
CA LEU A 45 14.81 -1.45 17.97
C LEU A 45 15.07 -0.16 17.14
N LYS A 46 14.96 1.02 17.76
CA LYS A 46 15.25 2.32 17.12
C LYS A 46 16.75 2.61 16.96
N GLU A 47 17.61 2.18 17.88
CA GLU A 47 19.04 2.52 17.95
C GLU A 47 19.95 1.56 17.15
N LYS A 48 19.44 0.43 16.64
CA LYS A 48 20.17 -0.45 15.71
C LYS A 48 20.00 -0.09 14.22
N LEU A 49 19.36 1.05 13.89
CA LEU A 49 18.98 1.42 12.52
C LEU A 49 19.83 2.55 11.92
N ILE A 50 21.15 2.39 11.97
CA ILE A 50 22.09 3.20 11.18
C ILE A 50 23.08 2.26 10.47
N LYS A 51 22.84 2.06 9.16
CA LYS A 51 23.76 1.71 8.04
C LYS A 51 23.34 0.49 7.20
N LYS A 52 23.12 0.77 5.90
CA LYS A 52 22.90 -0.13 4.75
C LYS A 52 21.54 -0.84 4.72
N ALA A 53 20.99 -0.99 3.51
CA ALA A 53 19.76 -1.75 3.27
C ALA A 53 19.91 -3.15 3.88
N ASN A 54 18.93 -3.58 4.67
CA ASN A 54 18.98 -4.83 5.43
C ASN A 54 18.51 -6.01 4.57
N ILE A 55 19.10 -6.16 3.37
CA ILE A 55 18.72 -7.17 2.39
C ILE A 55 19.79 -8.28 2.31
N SER A 56 19.36 -9.54 2.37
CA SER A 56 20.21 -10.72 2.16
C SER A 56 20.38 -11.00 0.66
N LYS A 57 21.46 -11.66 0.25
CA LYS A 57 21.64 -12.02 -1.16
C LYS A 57 20.65 -13.13 -1.56
N GLU A 58 20.46 -14.09 -0.68
CA GLU A 58 19.71 -15.32 -0.89
C GLU A 58 18.20 -15.09 -1.04
N ASP A 59 17.68 -13.95 -0.57
CA ASP A 59 16.26 -13.62 -0.60
C ASP A 59 15.95 -12.36 -1.43
N SER A 60 16.86 -11.89 -2.30
CA SER A 60 16.71 -10.59 -3.01
C SER A 60 16.68 -10.69 -4.53
N TYR A 61 16.09 -11.76 -5.06
CA TYR A 61 16.11 -12.05 -6.50
C TYR A 61 15.08 -11.25 -7.33
N THR A 62 14.17 -10.52 -6.69
CA THR A 62 13.22 -9.61 -7.36
C THR A 62 13.08 -8.30 -6.58
N ILE A 63 12.58 -7.24 -7.23
CA ILE A 63 12.26 -5.97 -6.54
C ILE A 63 11.22 -6.18 -5.43
N PHE A 64 10.27 -7.10 -5.62
CA PHE A 64 9.29 -7.46 -4.58
C PHE A 64 9.98 -8.07 -3.35
N ASP A 65 10.91 -9.00 -3.55
CA ASP A 65 11.61 -9.65 -2.44
C ASP A 65 12.51 -8.68 -1.67
N ILE A 66 13.10 -7.70 -2.37
CA ILE A 66 13.83 -6.58 -1.76
C ILE A 66 12.89 -5.74 -0.87
N ASN A 67 11.72 -5.35 -1.41
CA ASN A 67 10.73 -4.57 -0.64
C ASN A 67 10.18 -5.36 0.56
N LYS A 68 10.09 -6.68 0.46
CA LYS A 68 9.65 -7.58 1.54
C LYS A 68 10.57 -7.50 2.77
N GLN A 69 11.86 -7.30 2.53
CA GLN A 69 12.90 -7.20 3.57
C GLN A 69 13.11 -5.77 4.06
N ASP A 70 13.26 -4.83 3.13
CA ASP A 70 13.58 -3.42 3.42
C ASP A 70 12.72 -2.46 2.59
N TYR A 71 11.46 -2.37 2.99
CA TYR A 71 10.45 -1.54 2.32
C TYR A 71 10.83 -0.06 2.25
N ASP A 72 11.51 0.42 3.29
CA ASP A 72 11.81 1.84 3.48
C ASP A 72 13.11 2.28 2.77
N ALA A 73 13.89 1.34 2.23
CA ALA A 73 15.13 1.64 1.52
C ALA A 73 14.90 2.41 0.21
N SER A 74 15.73 3.43 -0.01
CA SER A 74 15.76 4.19 -1.26
C SER A 74 16.33 3.36 -2.41
N ILE A 75 16.02 3.76 -3.64
CA ILE A 75 16.57 3.11 -4.85
C ILE A 75 18.10 3.12 -4.86
N GLU A 76 18.73 4.22 -4.45
CA GLU A 76 20.19 4.35 -4.41
C GLU A 76 20.84 3.39 -3.39
N GLU A 77 20.26 3.26 -2.20
CA GLU A 77 20.73 2.30 -1.18
C GLU A 77 20.62 0.86 -1.67
N ILE A 78 19.53 0.53 -2.37
CA ILE A 78 19.32 -0.79 -2.98
C ILE A 78 20.37 -1.04 -4.05
N ILE A 79 20.54 -0.13 -5.03
CA ILE A 79 21.54 -0.28 -6.10
C ILE A 79 22.95 -0.48 -5.53
N ASN A 80 23.34 0.33 -4.55
CA ASN A 80 24.65 0.22 -3.89
C ASN A 80 24.86 -1.12 -3.18
N THR A 81 23.77 -1.77 -2.75
CA THR A 81 23.81 -3.09 -2.13
C THR A 81 23.85 -4.19 -3.19
N LEU A 82 23.00 -4.11 -4.22
CA LEU A 82 22.97 -5.06 -5.34
C LEU A 82 24.29 -5.11 -6.11
N ARG A 83 25.00 -3.98 -6.25
CA ARG A 83 26.35 -3.92 -6.88
C ARG A 83 27.38 -4.80 -6.19
N LYS A 84 27.19 -5.12 -4.90
CA LYS A 84 28.06 -6.05 -4.18
C LYS A 84 27.69 -7.50 -4.46
N PHE A 85 26.40 -7.78 -4.68
CA PHE A 85 25.89 -9.11 -4.97
C PHE A 85 26.12 -9.52 -6.43
N SER A 86 26.13 -8.55 -7.34
CA SER A 86 26.28 -8.75 -8.79
C SER A 86 27.60 -9.38 -9.22
N ILE A 87 28.62 -9.39 -8.36
CA ILE A 87 29.89 -10.09 -8.59
C ILE A 87 29.65 -11.59 -8.81
N THR A 88 28.58 -12.13 -8.23
CA THR A 88 28.34 -13.58 -8.15
C THR A 88 27.15 -14.07 -8.96
N ASP A 89 26.18 -13.20 -9.25
CA ASP A 89 24.98 -13.58 -10.00
C ASP A 89 24.53 -12.40 -10.88
N LYS A 90 24.32 -12.70 -12.17
CA LYS A 90 23.92 -11.71 -13.18
C LYS A 90 22.50 -11.20 -12.97
N ILE A 91 21.66 -11.90 -12.20
CA ILE A 91 20.32 -11.42 -11.88
C ILE A 91 20.34 -10.07 -11.15
N PHE A 92 21.34 -9.83 -10.31
CA PHE A 92 21.47 -8.55 -9.61
C PHE A 92 21.87 -7.41 -10.57
N LEU A 93 22.62 -7.70 -11.65
CA LEU A 93 22.85 -6.72 -12.72
C LEU A 93 21.55 -6.38 -13.44
N ALA A 94 20.70 -7.38 -13.72
CA ALA A 94 19.37 -7.13 -14.26
C ALA A 94 18.54 -6.22 -13.34
N LEU A 95 18.47 -6.51 -12.04
CA LEU A 95 17.71 -5.70 -11.08
C LEU A 95 18.23 -4.25 -10.99
N ILE A 96 19.55 -4.05 -11.02
CA ILE A 96 20.14 -2.70 -11.07
C ILE A 96 19.66 -1.98 -12.33
N ASN A 97 19.78 -2.62 -13.50
CA ASN A 97 19.36 -2.02 -14.76
C ASN A 97 17.85 -1.71 -14.79
N ILE A 98 17.00 -2.56 -14.21
CA ILE A 98 15.56 -2.28 -14.07
C ILE A 98 15.34 -1.04 -13.22
N LEU A 99 16.00 -0.93 -12.05
CA LEU A 99 15.85 0.20 -11.13
C LEU A 99 16.40 1.52 -11.69
N GLU A 100 17.39 1.44 -12.58
CA GLU A 100 17.97 2.58 -13.31
C GLU A 100 17.17 2.93 -14.58
N GLY A 101 16.19 2.11 -14.98
CA GLY A 101 15.38 2.33 -16.20
C GLY A 101 16.02 1.80 -17.50
N ASN A 102 17.16 1.11 -17.40
CA ASN A 102 17.91 0.51 -18.52
C ASN A 102 17.32 -0.86 -18.92
N PHE A 103 16.05 -0.88 -19.35
CA PHE A 103 15.29 -2.12 -19.58
C PHE A 103 15.88 -3.06 -20.65
N ASP A 104 16.50 -2.50 -21.70
CA ASP A 104 17.12 -3.30 -22.75
C ASP A 104 18.38 -4.02 -22.26
N GLU A 105 19.18 -3.37 -21.42
CA GLU A 105 20.33 -4.01 -20.77
C GLU A 105 19.90 -5.05 -19.74
N ALA A 106 18.85 -4.75 -18.96
CA ALA A 106 18.31 -5.72 -18.00
C ALA A 106 17.91 -7.04 -18.67
N SER A 107 17.25 -6.96 -19.82
CA SER A 107 16.76 -8.13 -20.56
C SER A 107 17.88 -9.10 -20.97
N LYS A 108 19.09 -8.60 -21.27
CA LYS A 108 20.25 -9.43 -21.66
C LYS A 108 20.70 -10.39 -20.55
N PHE A 109 20.44 -10.05 -19.30
CA PHE A 109 20.85 -10.85 -18.13
C PHE A 109 19.77 -11.84 -17.66
N LEU A 110 18.59 -11.87 -18.30
CA LEU A 110 17.40 -12.62 -17.87
C LEU A 110 17.08 -13.85 -18.73
N ASN A 111 18.10 -14.44 -19.35
CA ASN A 111 17.95 -15.55 -20.31
C ASN A 111 17.74 -16.94 -19.66
N GLN A 112 17.72 -17.02 -18.33
CA GLN A 112 17.56 -18.30 -17.63
C GLN A 112 16.10 -18.73 -17.58
N ASN A 113 15.83 -20.03 -17.75
CA ASN A 113 14.48 -20.59 -17.67
C ASN A 113 14.04 -20.84 -16.21
N THR A 114 14.19 -19.85 -15.34
CA THR A 114 13.70 -19.89 -13.96
C THR A 114 12.46 -19.00 -13.82
N VAL A 115 11.58 -19.34 -12.87
CA VAL A 115 10.37 -18.55 -12.56
C VAL A 115 10.74 -17.08 -12.26
N ILE A 116 11.81 -16.89 -11.50
CA ILE A 116 12.33 -15.58 -11.11
C ILE A 116 12.83 -14.79 -12.32
N SER A 117 13.65 -15.41 -13.19
CA SER A 117 14.15 -14.73 -14.39
C SER A 117 13.02 -14.36 -15.34
N LYS A 118 12.05 -15.27 -15.53
CA LYS A 118 10.85 -15.01 -16.33
C LYS A 118 10.01 -13.87 -15.75
N TYR A 119 9.83 -13.83 -14.42
CA TYR A 119 9.15 -12.73 -13.74
C TYR A 119 9.83 -11.38 -14.00
N ASN A 120 11.15 -11.29 -13.75
CA ASN A 120 11.91 -10.05 -13.95
C ASN A 120 11.92 -9.63 -15.44
N LEU A 121 11.94 -10.59 -16.37
CA LEU A 121 11.92 -10.30 -17.81
C LEU A 121 10.58 -9.69 -18.23
N LEU A 122 9.47 -10.29 -17.81
CA LEU A 122 8.15 -9.76 -18.10
C LEU A 122 7.90 -8.43 -17.38
N LEU A 123 8.40 -8.27 -16.15
CA LEU A 123 8.38 -6.99 -15.45
C LEU A 123 9.13 -5.89 -16.22
N THR A 124 10.29 -6.23 -16.79
CA THR A 124 11.07 -5.31 -17.65
C THR A 124 10.26 -4.89 -18.88
N LYS A 125 9.59 -5.83 -19.55
CA LYS A 125 8.70 -5.53 -20.68
C LYS A 125 7.52 -4.64 -20.27
N LEU A 126 6.92 -4.89 -19.10
CA LEU A 126 5.83 -4.08 -18.54
C LEU A 126 6.26 -2.62 -18.34
N TYR A 127 7.41 -2.39 -17.70
CA TYR A 127 7.92 -1.03 -17.50
C TYR A 127 8.34 -0.35 -18.80
N LYS A 128 8.74 -1.11 -19.82
CA LYS A 128 8.90 -0.64 -21.21
C LYS A 128 7.56 -0.38 -21.93
N LYS A 129 6.43 -0.47 -21.23
CA LYS A 129 5.06 -0.24 -21.75
C LYS A 129 4.66 -1.22 -22.86
N GLN A 130 5.26 -2.41 -22.90
CA GLN A 130 4.86 -3.47 -23.82
C GLN A 130 3.62 -4.19 -23.28
N ASN A 131 2.74 -4.62 -24.19
CA ASN A 131 1.63 -5.48 -23.81
C ASN A 131 2.14 -6.91 -23.60
N ILE A 132 1.98 -7.43 -22.39
CA ILE A 132 2.42 -8.76 -21.97
C ILE A 132 1.26 -9.65 -21.50
N SER A 133 0.01 -9.31 -21.86
CA SER A 133 -1.18 -9.99 -21.33
C SER A 133 -1.17 -11.49 -21.57
N ASN A 134 -0.76 -11.91 -22.77
CA ASN A 134 -0.73 -13.32 -23.16
C ASN A 134 0.41 -14.07 -22.44
N GLU A 135 1.60 -13.46 -22.33
CA GLU A 135 2.70 -14.07 -21.59
C GLU A 135 2.39 -14.21 -20.10
N ILE A 136 1.66 -13.28 -19.48
CA ILE A 136 1.21 -13.40 -18.08
C ILE A 136 0.28 -14.62 -17.92
N VAL A 137 -0.69 -14.79 -18.83
CA VAL A 137 -1.62 -15.93 -18.77
C VAL A 137 -0.88 -17.26 -18.87
N GLU A 138 0.06 -17.37 -19.81
CA GLU A 138 0.90 -18.56 -19.94
C GLU A 138 1.78 -18.77 -18.70
N PHE A 139 2.34 -17.69 -18.15
CA PHE A 139 3.19 -17.75 -16.97
C PHE A 139 2.43 -18.28 -15.74
N ILE A 140 1.18 -17.85 -15.54
CA ILE A 140 0.29 -18.35 -14.48
C ILE A 140 -0.01 -19.83 -14.69
N LYS A 141 -0.40 -20.24 -15.90
CA LYS A 141 -0.73 -21.65 -16.21
C LYS A 141 0.44 -22.59 -15.89
N ASN A 142 1.65 -22.17 -16.20
CA ASN A 142 2.85 -23.00 -16.01
C ASN A 142 3.39 -22.96 -14.57
N ASN A 143 2.94 -22.02 -13.73
CA ASN A 143 3.52 -21.77 -12.39
C ASN A 143 2.44 -21.44 -11.35
N THR A 144 1.36 -22.22 -11.30
CA THR A 144 0.19 -21.97 -10.45
C THR A 144 0.48 -21.92 -8.95
N HIS A 145 1.54 -22.58 -8.49
CA HIS A 145 1.97 -22.62 -7.09
C HIS A 145 2.96 -21.50 -6.71
N SER A 146 3.38 -20.66 -7.67
CA SER A 146 4.27 -19.55 -7.41
C SER A 146 3.49 -18.25 -7.21
N ILE A 147 3.96 -17.39 -6.30
CA ILE A 147 3.39 -16.04 -6.12
C ILE A 147 3.72 -15.10 -7.29
N TYR A 148 4.85 -15.30 -7.97
CA TYR A 148 5.39 -14.33 -8.93
C TYR A 148 4.50 -14.04 -10.14
N PRO A 149 3.87 -15.03 -10.81
CA PRO A 149 2.94 -14.74 -11.90
C PRO A 149 1.73 -13.90 -11.47
N TYR A 150 1.21 -14.12 -10.26
CA TYR A 150 0.09 -13.35 -9.74
C TYR A 150 0.51 -11.94 -9.28
N LEU A 151 1.72 -11.79 -8.72
CA LEU A 151 2.30 -10.47 -8.43
C LEU A 151 2.44 -9.64 -9.70
N LEU A 152 2.96 -10.24 -10.77
CA LEU A 152 3.08 -9.58 -12.07
C LEU A 152 1.72 -9.19 -12.64
N LEU A 153 0.70 -10.05 -12.48
CA LEU A 153 -0.67 -9.73 -12.90
C LEU A 153 -1.25 -8.54 -12.12
N LEU A 154 -1.02 -8.46 -10.80
CA LEU A 154 -1.43 -7.29 -10.01
C LEU A 154 -0.73 -6.03 -10.51
N GLU A 155 0.58 -6.08 -10.72
CA GLU A 155 1.35 -4.92 -11.17
C GLU A 155 0.97 -4.47 -12.59
N TYR A 156 0.69 -5.42 -13.49
CA TYR A 156 0.14 -5.16 -14.81
C TYR A 156 -1.20 -4.43 -14.73
N TYR A 157 -2.11 -4.88 -13.87
CA TYR A 157 -3.41 -4.24 -13.70
C TYR A 157 -3.29 -2.84 -13.06
N ILE A 158 -2.39 -2.65 -12.08
CA ILE A 158 -2.09 -1.32 -11.52
C ILE A 158 -1.59 -0.37 -12.61
N ALA A 159 -0.63 -0.81 -13.44
CA ALA A 159 -0.06 0.00 -14.53
C ALA A 159 -1.12 0.40 -15.59
N ASN A 160 -2.17 -0.42 -15.73
CA ASN A 160 -3.31 -0.13 -16.62
C ASN A 160 -4.50 0.53 -15.90
N GLY A 161 -4.37 0.80 -14.60
CA GLY A 161 -5.40 1.45 -13.78
C GLY A 161 -6.71 0.67 -13.66
N LEU A 162 -6.62 -0.66 -13.64
CA LEU A 162 -7.75 -1.57 -13.44
C LEU A 162 -7.58 -2.26 -12.08
N SER A 163 -8.63 -2.29 -11.25
CA SER A 163 -8.61 -3.01 -9.97
C SER A 163 -9.79 -3.94 -9.73
N LYS A 164 -10.73 -4.04 -10.69
CA LYS A 164 -11.94 -4.90 -10.64
C LYS A 164 -11.74 -6.36 -10.21
N ASN A 165 -10.53 -6.91 -10.33
CA ASN A 165 -10.24 -8.33 -10.05
C ASN A 165 -9.23 -8.54 -8.92
N PHE A 166 -8.88 -7.50 -8.17
CA PHE A 166 -7.84 -7.61 -7.15
C PHE A 166 -8.22 -8.57 -6.04
N SER A 167 -9.47 -8.58 -5.57
CA SER A 167 -9.89 -9.52 -4.51
C SER A 167 -9.68 -10.98 -4.91
N LYS A 168 -10.01 -11.32 -6.16
CA LYS A 168 -9.83 -12.68 -6.71
C LYS A 168 -8.36 -13.07 -6.79
N ILE A 169 -7.50 -12.17 -7.27
CA ILE A 169 -6.06 -12.45 -7.40
C ILE A 169 -5.40 -12.56 -6.02
N LEU A 170 -5.72 -11.64 -5.11
CA LEU A 170 -5.24 -11.67 -3.73
C LEU A 170 -5.73 -12.92 -2.98
N SER A 171 -6.95 -13.39 -3.25
CA SER A 171 -7.44 -14.65 -2.72
C SER A 171 -6.61 -15.84 -3.20
N GLN A 172 -6.26 -15.92 -4.49
CA GLN A 172 -5.36 -16.97 -4.98
C GLN A 172 -3.97 -16.89 -4.34
N LEU A 173 -3.40 -15.68 -4.26
CA LEU A 173 -2.13 -15.45 -3.56
C LEU A 173 -2.18 -15.89 -2.10
N SER A 174 -3.30 -15.64 -1.40
CA SER A 174 -3.46 -16.02 0.02
C SER A 174 -3.48 -17.53 0.26
N ASN A 175 -3.82 -18.32 -0.77
CA ASN A 175 -3.74 -19.79 -0.71
C ASN A 175 -2.28 -20.30 -0.84
N ILE A 176 -1.39 -19.49 -1.44
CA ILE A 176 0.02 -19.82 -1.65
C ILE A 176 0.87 -19.28 -0.50
N ASP A 177 0.66 -18.01 -0.12
CA ASP A 177 1.36 -17.33 0.97
C ASP A 177 0.37 -16.55 1.84
N SER A 178 0.26 -16.97 3.10
CA SER A 178 -0.63 -16.38 4.11
C SER A 178 -0.45 -14.88 4.33
N PHE A 179 0.70 -14.29 3.96
CA PHE A 179 0.89 -12.83 4.00
C PHE A 179 -0.17 -12.09 3.19
N PHE A 180 -0.55 -12.60 2.02
CA PHE A 180 -1.52 -11.94 1.16
C PHE A 180 -2.94 -11.96 1.73
N LYS A 181 -3.22 -12.76 2.76
CA LYS A 181 -4.49 -12.67 3.49
C LYS A 181 -4.64 -11.30 4.20
N ILE A 182 -3.57 -10.75 4.77
CA ILE A 182 -3.59 -9.40 5.35
C ILE A 182 -3.89 -8.36 4.28
N ILE A 183 -3.25 -8.48 3.12
CA ILE A 183 -3.43 -7.54 2.01
C ILE A 183 -4.86 -7.60 1.47
N LEU A 184 -5.41 -8.81 1.31
CA LEU A 184 -6.80 -9.02 0.92
C LEU A 184 -7.76 -8.37 1.92
N ASP A 185 -7.57 -8.63 3.21
CA ASP A 185 -8.43 -8.08 4.25
C ASP A 185 -8.31 -6.54 4.34
N ALA A 186 -7.12 -5.99 4.17
CA ALA A 186 -6.91 -4.55 4.09
C ALA A 186 -7.57 -3.92 2.84
N TYR A 187 -7.49 -4.60 1.68
CA TYR A 187 -8.06 -4.13 0.42
C TYR A 187 -9.58 -4.09 0.46
N MET A 188 -10.20 -5.14 1.02
CA MET A 188 -11.66 -5.26 1.14
C MET A 188 -12.23 -4.48 2.34
N GLY A 189 -11.38 -3.92 3.20
CA GLY A 189 -11.81 -3.27 4.44
C GLY A 189 -12.28 -4.24 5.54
N ASN A 190 -11.97 -5.54 5.44
CA ASN A 190 -12.30 -6.56 6.43
C ASN A 190 -11.40 -6.47 7.66
N GLN A 191 -11.80 -7.00 8.82
CA GLN A 191 -10.92 -7.16 9.98
C GLN A 191 -9.75 -8.09 9.66
N ILE A 192 -8.53 -7.74 10.11
CA ILE A 192 -7.34 -8.58 9.91
C ILE A 192 -7.33 -9.61 11.03
N ASP A 193 -7.24 -10.90 10.66
CA ASP A 193 -7.21 -11.98 11.63
C ASP A 193 -5.96 -11.90 12.55
N THR A 194 -6.20 -12.06 13.85
CA THR A 194 -5.17 -11.91 14.89
C THR A 194 -4.09 -12.98 14.79
N ASN A 195 -4.44 -14.20 14.38
CA ASN A 195 -3.48 -15.30 14.28
C ASN A 195 -2.55 -15.12 13.07
N THR A 196 -3.12 -14.71 11.94
CA THR A 196 -2.39 -14.32 10.73
C THR A 196 -1.41 -13.19 11.03
N LEU A 197 -1.86 -12.17 11.77
CA LEU A 197 -1.01 -11.06 12.20
C LEU A 197 0.15 -11.51 13.09
N LYS A 198 -0.09 -12.38 14.09
CA LYS A 198 0.97 -12.90 14.96
C LYS A 198 2.05 -13.65 14.18
N ASN A 199 1.66 -14.43 13.16
CA ASN A 199 2.61 -15.16 12.33
C ASN A 199 3.48 -14.21 11.51
N ILE A 200 2.90 -13.17 10.91
CA ILE A 200 3.62 -12.22 10.07
C ILE A 200 4.58 -11.34 10.89
N ILE A 201 4.18 -10.95 12.11
CA ILE A 201 5.08 -10.25 13.05
C ILE A 201 6.29 -11.12 13.38
N LYS A 202 6.12 -12.45 13.52
CA LYS A 202 7.24 -13.38 13.77
C LYS A 202 8.14 -13.54 12.55
N THR A 203 7.57 -13.65 11.34
CA THR A 203 8.34 -13.84 10.10
C THR A 203 8.95 -12.53 9.57
N LYS A 204 8.61 -11.38 10.17
CA LYS A 204 9.12 -10.04 9.82
C LYS A 204 8.91 -9.68 8.35
N VAL A 205 7.86 -10.22 7.74
CA VAL A 205 7.49 -9.91 6.36
C VAL A 205 6.82 -8.54 6.32
N PHE A 206 7.35 -7.61 5.51
CA PHE A 206 6.82 -6.25 5.36
C PHE A 206 6.44 -5.55 6.69
N PRO A 207 7.37 -5.34 7.64
CA PRO A 207 7.02 -4.84 8.98
C PRO A 207 6.35 -3.45 8.95
N SER A 208 6.94 -2.48 8.25
CA SER A 208 6.43 -1.10 8.16
C SER A 208 5.05 -1.04 7.50
N LEU A 209 4.85 -1.83 6.44
CA LEU A 209 3.58 -1.88 5.71
C LEU A 209 2.48 -2.59 6.52
N THR A 210 2.82 -3.69 7.20
CA THR A 210 1.87 -4.40 8.08
C THR A 210 1.39 -3.47 9.20
N LEU A 211 2.32 -2.73 9.82
CA LEU A 211 1.98 -1.74 10.86
C LEU A 211 1.06 -0.64 10.32
N PHE A 212 1.32 -0.16 9.11
CA PHE A 212 0.46 0.82 8.44
C PHE A 212 -0.99 0.33 8.30
N PHE A 213 -1.22 -0.91 7.84
CA PHE A 213 -2.60 -1.41 7.70
C PHE A 213 -3.34 -1.54 9.03
N ILE A 214 -2.64 -1.85 10.11
CA ILE A 214 -3.25 -1.91 11.46
C ILE A 214 -3.65 -0.50 11.89
N LYS A 215 -2.75 0.47 11.76
CA LYS A 215 -2.98 1.86 12.19
C LYS A 215 -4.00 2.59 11.35
N LYS A 216 -3.98 2.41 10.03
CA LYS A 216 -4.91 3.06 9.08
C LYS A 216 -6.37 2.81 9.47
N LYS A 217 -6.71 1.61 9.95
CA LYS A 217 -8.09 1.29 10.38
C LYS A 217 -8.60 2.13 11.54
N ASN A 218 -7.69 2.51 12.44
CA ASN A 218 -8.02 3.34 13.59
C ASN A 218 -7.79 4.83 13.33
N PHE A 219 -7.52 5.23 12.08
CA PHE A 219 -7.11 6.59 11.73
C PHE A 219 -5.89 7.06 12.53
N GLU A 220 -5.03 6.13 12.92
CA GLU A 220 -3.77 6.42 13.60
C GLU A 220 -2.68 6.67 12.57
N SER A 221 -1.82 7.64 12.85
CA SER A 221 -0.66 7.96 12.03
C SER A 221 0.66 7.59 12.70
N GLU A 222 1.70 7.44 11.90
CA GLU A 222 3.07 7.29 12.38
C GLU A 222 4.04 7.96 11.41
N ASN A 223 5.08 8.58 11.96
CA ASN A 223 6.17 9.07 11.12
C ASN A 223 7.13 7.92 10.82
N THR A 224 7.27 7.58 9.56
CA THR A 224 8.15 6.51 9.06
C THR A 224 9.25 7.06 8.16
N LYS A 225 10.19 6.24 7.72
CA LYS A 225 11.14 6.63 6.66
C LYS A 225 10.51 6.55 5.26
N SER A 226 9.47 5.74 5.08
CA SER A 226 8.81 5.59 3.78
C SER A 226 7.97 6.79 3.41
N PHE A 227 8.33 7.40 2.28
CA PHE A 227 7.52 8.43 1.64
C PHE A 227 6.10 7.94 1.32
N CYS A 228 5.95 6.69 0.87
CA CYS A 228 4.64 6.14 0.50
C CYS A 228 3.70 6.04 1.71
N LEU A 229 4.20 5.55 2.85
CA LEU A 229 3.39 5.45 4.07
C LEU A 229 3.08 6.84 4.63
N ASN A 230 4.08 7.72 4.70
CA ASN A 230 3.89 9.09 5.19
C ASN A 230 2.89 9.88 4.32
N THR A 231 2.88 9.66 3.01
CA THR A 231 1.87 10.25 2.11
C THR A 231 0.47 9.82 2.53
N ASN A 232 0.25 8.52 2.73
CA ASN A 232 -1.05 7.99 3.17
C ASN A 232 -1.44 8.48 4.57
N TYR A 233 -0.49 8.54 5.51
CA TYR A 233 -0.73 9.11 6.84
C TYR A 233 -1.09 10.60 6.79
N SER A 234 -0.49 11.37 5.88
CA SER A 234 -0.84 12.79 5.70
C SER A 234 -2.33 12.95 5.35
N LEU A 235 -2.89 12.04 4.52
CA LEU A 235 -4.31 12.06 4.17
C LEU A 235 -5.22 11.76 5.38
N ILE A 236 -4.81 10.87 6.28
CA ILE A 236 -5.53 10.56 7.53
C ILE A 236 -5.53 11.77 8.48
N GLU A 237 -4.44 12.54 8.47
CA GLU A 237 -4.27 13.76 9.27
C GLU A 237 -4.87 15.01 8.62
N GLY A 238 -5.26 14.94 7.34
CA GLY A 238 -5.70 16.11 6.57
C GLY A 238 -4.57 17.09 6.25
N LYS A 239 -3.32 16.61 6.21
CA LYS A 239 -2.15 17.40 5.84
C LYS A 239 -1.78 17.17 4.38
N ILE A 240 -1.26 18.22 3.74
CA ILE A 240 -0.77 18.11 2.36
C ILE A 240 0.58 17.40 2.37
N PRO A 241 0.70 16.24 1.69
CA PRO A 241 1.96 15.52 1.61
C PRO A 241 2.98 16.30 0.76
N PRO A 242 4.30 16.13 0.98
CA PRO A 242 5.31 16.71 0.12
C PRO A 242 5.09 16.28 -1.33
N ASN A 243 5.17 17.25 -2.26
CA ASN A 243 4.93 17.00 -3.67
C ASN A 243 6.00 16.07 -4.25
N ARG A 244 5.58 14.99 -4.90
CA ARG A 244 6.48 14.08 -5.62
C ARG A 244 5.84 13.70 -6.95
N PRO A 245 6.44 14.05 -8.09
CA PRO A 245 5.76 14.12 -9.39
C PRO A 245 5.25 12.77 -9.91
N TYR A 246 5.84 11.66 -9.47
CA TYR A 246 5.41 10.30 -9.84
C TYR A 246 4.47 9.64 -8.82
N CYS A 247 4.13 10.31 -7.71
CA CYS A 247 3.22 9.76 -6.70
C CYS A 247 1.79 10.26 -6.92
N ILE A 248 0.91 9.36 -7.36
CA ILE A 248 -0.52 9.62 -7.62
C ILE A 248 -1.17 10.39 -6.45
N LYS A 249 -1.16 9.81 -5.24
CA LYS A 249 -1.82 10.42 -4.06
C LYS A 249 -1.24 11.80 -3.72
N SER A 250 0.09 11.96 -3.77
CA SER A 250 0.72 13.25 -3.47
C SER A 250 0.35 14.31 -4.50
N VAL A 251 0.41 13.98 -5.79
CA VAL A 251 0.08 14.92 -6.86
C VAL A 251 -1.38 15.35 -6.79
N PHE A 252 -2.33 14.41 -6.65
CA PHE A 252 -3.75 14.75 -6.54
C PHE A 252 -4.09 15.51 -5.25
N ALA A 253 -3.45 15.17 -4.12
CA ALA A 253 -3.61 15.92 -2.87
C ALA A 253 -3.17 17.39 -3.02
N ASN A 254 -1.97 17.62 -3.56
CA ASN A 254 -1.43 18.96 -3.80
C ASN A 254 -2.28 19.74 -4.81
N THR A 255 -2.75 19.08 -5.87
CA THR A 255 -3.59 19.67 -6.90
C THR A 255 -4.96 20.08 -6.33
N ALA A 256 -5.64 19.18 -5.63
CA ALA A 256 -6.93 19.48 -5.00
C ALA A 256 -6.83 20.63 -4.00
N TRP A 257 -5.78 20.62 -3.16
CA TRP A 257 -5.55 21.71 -2.22
C TRP A 257 -5.28 23.04 -2.92
N ALA A 258 -4.49 23.06 -3.99
CA ALA A 258 -4.26 24.26 -4.79
C ALA A 258 -5.57 24.82 -5.37
N LEU A 259 -6.45 23.97 -5.92
CA LEU A 259 -7.76 24.40 -6.47
C LEU A 259 -8.63 25.05 -5.39
N LEU A 260 -8.77 24.39 -4.24
CA LEU A 260 -9.58 24.89 -3.13
C LEU A 260 -9.08 26.22 -2.57
N ASN A 261 -7.80 26.54 -2.75
CA ASN A 261 -7.18 27.78 -2.30
C ASN A 261 -6.99 28.80 -3.44
N GLY A 262 -7.66 28.61 -4.60
CA GLY A 262 -7.62 29.56 -5.72
C GLY A 262 -6.25 29.71 -6.38
N ARG A 263 -5.38 28.70 -6.28
CA ARG A 263 -4.05 28.71 -6.90
C ARG A 263 -4.09 28.17 -8.32
N GLU A 264 -3.23 28.70 -9.18
CA GLU A 264 -3.07 28.22 -10.54
C GLU A 264 -2.48 26.81 -10.58
N ILE A 265 -2.95 25.99 -11.52
CA ILE A 265 -2.54 24.59 -11.66
C ILE A 265 -2.31 24.24 -13.12
N ASN A 266 -1.16 23.63 -13.39
CA ASN A 266 -0.91 23.00 -14.68
C ASN A 266 -1.50 21.59 -14.74
N LEU A 267 -2.70 21.47 -15.31
CA LEU A 267 -3.40 20.19 -15.48
C LEU A 267 -2.67 19.20 -16.40
N ASN A 268 -1.75 19.67 -17.27
CA ASN A 268 -0.99 18.76 -18.14
C ASN A 268 -0.09 17.81 -17.35
N ASN A 269 0.36 18.23 -16.16
CA ASN A 269 1.19 17.39 -15.29
C ASN A 269 0.44 16.14 -14.80
N LEU A 270 -0.89 16.14 -14.84
CA LEU A 270 -1.73 15.03 -14.42
C LEU A 270 -1.90 13.96 -15.51
N LYS A 271 -1.61 14.26 -16.79
CA LYS A 271 -1.81 13.34 -17.92
C LYS A 271 -1.07 12.01 -17.76
N ARG A 272 0.08 12.02 -17.08
CA ARG A 272 0.83 10.80 -16.75
C ARG A 272 0.02 9.77 -15.95
N PHE A 273 -1.03 10.21 -15.26
CA PHE A 273 -1.93 9.38 -14.46
C PHE A 273 -3.27 9.09 -15.15
N GLU A 274 -3.45 9.39 -16.44
CA GLU A 274 -4.75 9.29 -17.13
C GLU A 274 -5.44 7.92 -17.01
N LYS A 275 -4.64 6.87 -16.82
CA LYS A 275 -5.13 5.51 -16.66
C LYS A 275 -5.67 5.25 -15.26
N THR A 276 -5.30 5.99 -14.23
CA THR A 276 -5.61 5.61 -12.83
C THR A 276 -7.04 5.95 -12.42
N PRO A 277 -7.63 5.20 -11.48
CA PRO A 277 -8.93 5.55 -10.89
C PRO A 277 -8.95 6.95 -10.29
N GLU A 278 -7.88 7.35 -9.58
CA GLU A 278 -7.78 8.68 -8.97
C GLU A 278 -7.87 9.81 -9.98
N TYR A 279 -7.28 9.64 -11.17
CA TYR A 279 -7.38 10.61 -12.25
C TYR A 279 -8.83 10.77 -12.69
N ASN A 280 -9.51 9.66 -12.96
CA ASN A 280 -10.89 9.70 -13.42
C ASN A 280 -11.84 10.26 -12.35
N LEU A 281 -11.63 9.89 -11.08
CA LEU A 281 -12.40 10.45 -9.97
C LEU A 281 -12.15 11.95 -9.82
N PHE A 282 -10.90 12.39 -9.86
CA PHE A 282 -10.52 13.79 -9.74
C PHE A 282 -11.12 14.64 -10.84
N PHE A 283 -10.97 14.21 -12.10
CA PHE A 283 -11.52 14.93 -13.23
C PHE A 283 -13.06 14.90 -13.26
N GLY A 284 -13.68 13.82 -12.76
CA GLY A 284 -15.12 13.76 -12.53
C GLY A 284 -15.61 14.93 -11.66
N PHE A 285 -14.99 15.12 -10.48
CA PHE A 285 -15.30 16.25 -9.60
C PHE A 285 -14.87 17.60 -10.17
N PHE A 286 -13.69 17.68 -10.79
CA PHE A 286 -13.20 18.92 -11.40
C PHE A 286 -14.18 19.45 -12.45
N TYR A 287 -14.61 18.62 -13.39
CA TYR A 287 -15.57 19.03 -14.42
C TYR A 287 -16.96 19.32 -13.85
N TYR A 288 -17.38 18.58 -12.81
CA TYR A 288 -18.65 18.87 -12.12
C TYR A 288 -18.66 20.29 -11.55
N ASN A 289 -17.60 20.68 -10.84
CA ASN A 289 -17.48 22.00 -10.23
C ASN A 289 -17.34 23.14 -11.26
N ASN A 290 -16.95 22.83 -12.50
CA ASN A 290 -16.88 23.78 -13.61
C ASN A 290 -18.16 23.78 -14.47
N ASN A 291 -19.25 23.16 -14.02
CA ASN A 291 -20.51 23.02 -14.76
C ASN A 291 -20.37 22.30 -16.12
N LEU A 292 -19.35 21.46 -16.27
CA LEU A 292 -19.09 20.65 -17.47
C LEU A 292 -19.62 19.22 -17.25
N PHE A 293 -20.95 19.10 -17.07
CA PHE A 293 -21.60 17.88 -16.61
C PHE A 293 -21.41 16.67 -17.51
N GLU A 294 -21.48 16.83 -18.83
CA GLU A 294 -21.25 15.72 -19.77
C GLU A 294 -19.84 15.14 -19.63
N LYS A 295 -18.83 16.00 -19.47
CA LYS A 295 -17.46 15.55 -19.21
C LYS A 295 -17.37 14.85 -17.86
N SER A 296 -17.95 15.44 -16.82
CA SER A 296 -17.98 14.85 -15.47
C SER A 296 -18.55 13.43 -15.48
N LYS A 297 -19.69 13.22 -16.14
CA LYS A 297 -20.35 11.92 -16.28
C LYS A 297 -19.45 10.87 -16.93
N ILE A 298 -18.73 11.24 -18.00
CA ILE A 298 -17.77 10.34 -18.68
C ILE A 298 -16.66 9.92 -17.71
N PHE A 299 -16.10 10.86 -16.95
CA PHE A 299 -15.01 10.59 -16.02
C PHE A 299 -15.44 9.73 -14.83
N PHE A 300 -16.60 10.00 -14.24
CA PHE A 300 -17.15 9.13 -13.20
C PHE A 300 -17.43 7.73 -13.73
N SER A 301 -18.03 7.58 -14.92
CA SER A 301 -18.27 6.27 -15.51
C SER A 301 -16.98 5.47 -15.76
N LYS A 302 -15.89 6.15 -16.18
CA LYS A 302 -14.57 5.50 -16.29
C LYS A 302 -14.09 4.99 -14.93
N PHE A 303 -14.14 5.82 -13.88
CA PHE A 303 -13.77 5.42 -12.53
C PHE A 303 -14.57 4.21 -12.04
N GLU A 304 -15.90 4.26 -12.16
CA GLU A 304 -16.82 3.18 -11.78
C GLU A 304 -16.48 1.87 -12.50
N ASN A 305 -15.99 1.97 -13.74
CA ASN A 305 -15.56 0.84 -14.54
C ASN A 305 -14.15 0.32 -14.23
N GLN A 306 -13.36 1.04 -13.44
CA GLN A 306 -12.01 0.63 -13.08
C GLN A 306 -11.94 -0.07 -11.73
N VAL A 307 -12.79 0.33 -10.78
CA VAL A 307 -12.76 -0.17 -9.40
C VAL A 307 -13.71 -1.36 -9.20
N GLU A 308 -13.35 -2.24 -8.26
CA GLU A 308 -14.14 -3.44 -7.95
C GLU A 308 -15.43 -3.10 -7.19
N LYS A 309 -15.34 -2.22 -6.20
CA LYS A 309 -16.46 -1.79 -5.37
C LYS A 309 -16.25 -0.36 -4.89
N TYR A 310 -17.33 0.42 -4.86
CA TYR A 310 -17.35 1.77 -4.31
C TYR A 310 -18.71 2.09 -3.69
N GLU A 311 -18.71 3.07 -2.78
CA GLU A 311 -19.85 3.59 -2.07
C GLU A 311 -19.63 5.10 -1.84
N ILE A 312 -20.72 5.87 -1.75
CA ILE A 312 -20.65 7.33 -1.66
C ILE A 312 -21.13 7.75 -0.28
N LYS A 313 -20.26 8.43 0.46
CA LYS A 313 -20.56 9.00 1.77
C LYS A 313 -20.89 10.49 1.62
N LEU A 314 -21.96 10.93 2.27
CA LEU A 314 -22.44 12.31 2.22
C LEU A 314 -22.10 13.03 3.53
N PHE A 315 -21.64 14.27 3.42
CA PHE A 315 -21.25 15.15 4.53
C PHE A 315 -21.89 16.51 4.33
N PHE A 316 -22.22 17.22 5.42
CA PHE A 316 -22.68 18.60 5.26
C PHE A 316 -21.62 19.43 4.55
N LYS A 317 -22.06 20.11 3.50
CA LYS A 317 -21.19 20.91 2.65
C LYS A 317 -20.62 22.09 3.43
N LYS A 318 -19.28 22.14 3.51
CA LYS A 318 -18.52 23.26 4.09
C LYS A 318 -17.69 24.00 3.05
N GLU A 319 -17.26 23.29 2.01
CA GLU A 319 -16.45 23.82 0.93
C GLU A 319 -17.33 24.13 -0.28
N THR A 320 -16.89 25.07 -1.11
CA THR A 320 -17.57 25.41 -2.37
C THR A 320 -17.40 24.31 -3.41
N PHE A 321 -16.19 23.74 -3.52
CA PHE A 321 -15.89 22.69 -4.48
C PHE A 321 -16.24 21.30 -3.95
N VAL A 322 -17.24 20.71 -4.57
CA VAL A 322 -17.78 19.39 -4.24
C VAL A 322 -16.73 18.30 -4.50
N GLY A 323 -16.49 17.45 -3.50
CA GLY A 323 -15.71 16.23 -3.55
C GLY A 323 -14.20 16.40 -3.70
N LEU A 324 -13.68 17.60 -3.95
CA LEU A 324 -12.22 17.77 -4.11
C LEU A 324 -11.44 17.57 -2.80
N LYS A 325 -12.08 17.78 -1.65
CA LYS A 325 -11.45 17.59 -0.34
C LYS A 325 -10.97 16.15 -0.09
N GLN A 326 -11.60 15.16 -0.72
CA GLN A 326 -11.28 13.75 -0.50
C GLN A 326 -9.85 13.36 -0.93
N PHE A 327 -9.22 14.14 -1.81
CA PHE A 327 -7.89 13.83 -2.32
C PHE A 327 -6.77 14.14 -1.33
N TYR A 328 -7.01 14.95 -0.30
CA TYR A 328 -6.03 15.25 0.75
C TYR A 328 -6.55 15.01 2.18
N TYR A 329 -7.81 14.59 2.34
CA TYR A 329 -8.42 14.35 3.65
C TYR A 329 -9.42 13.19 3.62
N ILE A 330 -9.25 12.26 4.55
CA ILE A 330 -10.22 11.16 4.78
C ILE A 330 -11.16 11.56 5.93
N PRO A 331 -12.47 11.72 5.68
CA PRO A 331 -13.41 12.15 6.70
C PRO A 331 -13.75 11.03 7.71
N ARG A 332 -13.96 11.41 8.97
CA ARG A 332 -14.15 10.47 10.11
C ARG A 332 -15.61 10.13 10.45
N GLY A 333 -16.58 10.81 9.83
CA GLY A 333 -18.00 10.55 10.09
C GLY A 333 -18.87 11.18 9.00
N TYR A 334 -19.92 10.48 8.59
CA TYR A 334 -20.79 10.83 7.47
C TYR A 334 -22.26 10.77 7.88
N GLN A 335 -23.12 11.47 7.14
CA GLN A 335 -24.56 11.49 7.39
C GLN A 335 -25.26 10.28 6.79
N LYS A 336 -24.98 10.03 5.51
CA LYS A 336 -25.61 8.96 4.74
C LYS A 336 -24.59 8.26 3.87
N LYS A 337 -24.86 6.99 3.61
CA LYS A 337 -24.12 6.15 2.68
C LYS A 337 -25.05 5.72 1.57
N LEU A 338 -24.63 5.93 0.33
CA LEU A 338 -25.40 5.64 -0.87
C LEU A 338 -24.59 4.74 -1.81
N SER A 339 -25.30 3.97 -2.62
CA SER A 339 -24.76 3.15 -3.69
C SER A 339 -25.50 3.50 -4.98
N GLY A 340 -24.78 3.58 -6.09
CA GLY A 340 -25.34 3.99 -7.38
C GLY A 340 -24.35 4.85 -8.15
N ASN A 341 -24.81 5.40 -9.27
CA ASN A 341 -24.00 6.24 -10.13
C ASN A 341 -23.57 7.54 -9.39
N ILE A 342 -22.28 7.85 -9.46
CA ILE A 342 -21.68 8.97 -8.72
C ILE A 342 -22.26 10.30 -9.16
N PHE A 343 -22.41 10.51 -10.47
CA PHE A 343 -22.93 11.76 -11.01
C PHE A 343 -24.36 12.03 -10.53
N ASP A 344 -25.24 11.04 -10.66
CA ASP A 344 -26.66 11.17 -10.28
C ASP A 344 -26.81 11.47 -8.79
N ILE A 345 -26.03 10.77 -7.95
CA ILE A 345 -26.06 10.98 -6.49
C ILE A 345 -25.59 12.39 -6.13
N ILE A 346 -24.51 12.89 -6.76
CA ILE A 346 -24.04 14.25 -6.50
C ILE A 346 -25.09 15.28 -6.92
N HIS A 347 -25.71 15.08 -8.09
CA HIS A 347 -26.68 16.03 -8.65
C HIS A 347 -27.97 16.12 -7.83
N GLN A 348 -28.43 14.99 -7.28
CA GLN A 348 -29.65 14.91 -6.46
C GLN A 348 -29.47 15.46 -5.03
N ASN A 349 -28.23 15.71 -4.59
CA ASN A 349 -27.90 16.05 -3.20
C ASN A 349 -26.99 17.31 -3.12
N PRO A 350 -27.38 18.45 -3.73
CA PRO A 350 -26.51 19.62 -3.90
C PRO A 350 -26.03 20.30 -2.60
N GLU A 351 -26.74 20.06 -1.49
CA GLU A 351 -26.47 20.54 -0.13
C GLU A 351 -25.35 19.77 0.59
N TYR A 352 -24.88 18.66 0.01
CA TYR A 352 -23.85 17.82 0.59
C TYR A 352 -22.50 17.94 -0.14
N ASP A 353 -21.45 17.57 0.58
CA ASP A 353 -20.14 17.21 0.05
C ASP A 353 -19.99 15.68 0.08
N PHE A 354 -19.06 15.14 -0.69
CA PHE A 354 -18.99 13.70 -0.98
C PHE A 354 -17.60 13.13 -0.79
N TYR A 355 -17.55 11.92 -0.25
CA TYR A 355 -16.36 11.06 -0.24
C TYR A 355 -16.73 9.76 -0.93
N VAL A 356 -16.04 9.43 -2.02
CA VAL A 356 -16.21 8.15 -2.69
C VAL A 356 -15.25 7.18 -2.02
N GLU A 357 -15.81 6.30 -1.19
CA GLU A 357 -15.05 5.19 -0.59
C GLU A 357 -15.05 4.03 -1.58
N TYR A 358 -13.88 3.46 -1.85
CA TYR A 358 -13.77 2.33 -2.76
C TYR A 358 -12.67 1.39 -2.31
N PHE A 359 -12.66 0.18 -2.89
CA PHE A 359 -11.56 -0.75 -2.73
C PHE A 359 -10.31 -0.18 -3.41
N ASP A 360 -9.56 0.59 -2.63
CA ASP A 360 -8.47 1.45 -3.09
C ASP A 360 -7.26 0.60 -3.57
N PRO A 361 -6.89 0.65 -4.87
CA PRO A 361 -5.75 -0.08 -5.40
C PRO A 361 -4.44 0.32 -4.75
N GLU A 362 -4.39 1.46 -4.05
CA GLU A 362 -3.27 1.87 -3.21
C GLU A 362 -2.80 0.76 -2.25
N VAL A 363 -3.73 0.00 -1.67
CA VAL A 363 -3.38 -1.11 -0.74
C VAL A 363 -2.46 -2.13 -1.40
N VAL A 364 -2.70 -2.44 -2.67
CA VAL A 364 -1.88 -3.37 -3.46
C VAL A 364 -0.65 -2.66 -4.03
N ARG A 365 -0.79 -1.41 -4.49
CA ARG A 365 0.32 -0.60 -5.00
C ARG A 365 1.44 -0.45 -3.97
N LEU A 366 1.09 -0.36 -2.69
CA LEU A 366 2.05 -0.30 -1.60
C LEU A 366 2.93 -1.56 -1.49
N LEU A 367 2.59 -2.71 -2.08
CA LEU A 367 3.50 -3.86 -2.13
C LEU A 367 4.73 -3.60 -3.02
N PHE A 368 4.55 -2.80 -4.07
CA PHE A 368 5.60 -2.47 -5.05
C PHE A 368 6.33 -1.17 -4.70
N SER A 369 5.88 -0.49 -3.65
CA SER A 369 6.47 0.73 -3.07
C SER A 369 6.61 1.89 -4.06
N GLU A 370 7.50 2.85 -3.76
CA GLU A 370 7.79 3.99 -4.65
C GLU A 370 8.45 3.59 -5.98
N LYS A 371 9.09 2.42 -6.04
CA LYS A 371 9.87 1.98 -7.20
C LYS A 371 8.97 1.78 -8.41
N HIS A 372 7.83 1.11 -8.24
CA HIS A 372 6.80 1.00 -9.27
C HIS A 372 6.38 2.37 -9.81
N CYS A 373 6.04 3.31 -8.91
CA CYS A 373 5.59 4.63 -9.31
C CYS A 373 6.65 5.39 -10.09
N LYS A 374 7.92 5.33 -9.67
CA LYS A 374 9.03 5.97 -10.38
C LYS A 374 9.22 5.35 -11.77
N LEU A 375 9.14 4.02 -11.91
CA LEU A 375 9.36 3.35 -13.18
C LEU A 375 8.19 3.51 -14.19
N ILE A 376 6.96 3.65 -13.70
CA ILE A 376 5.77 3.82 -14.55
C ILE A 376 5.46 5.29 -14.85
N TYR A 377 5.54 6.16 -13.83
CA TYR A 377 5.10 7.56 -13.90
C TYR A 377 6.24 8.57 -13.74
N GLY A 378 7.46 8.11 -13.47
CA GLY A 378 8.65 8.95 -13.50
C GLY A 378 8.98 9.36 -14.93
N ASP A 379 9.77 10.43 -15.03
CA ASP A 379 10.29 10.95 -16.29
C ASP A 379 11.52 10.15 -16.74
#